data_AF-A0A021VZG0-F1
#
_entry.id   AF-A0A021VZG0-F1
#
_cell.length_a   1.000
_cell.length_b   1.000
_cell.length_c   1.000
_cell.angle_alpha   90.00
_cell.angle_beta   90.00
_cell.angle_gamma   90.00
#
_symmetry.space_group_name_H-M   'P 1'
#
loop_
_entity.id
_entity.type
_entity.pdbx_description
1 polymer ?
#
loop_
_entity_poly.entity_id
_entity_poly.type
_entity_poly.pdbx_seq_one_letter_code
_entity_poly.pdbx_strand_id
1 'polypeptide(L)'
;MTMRDRIRTVLRGDREAGLGLILVIGVSVFVFTIAMAATALAVNGIAQSRNRTGFETSLALAETGIDRAMASVQIAYDEMGLDYPIPGPASAVDPDPWCEDTPITFPASNPDGVFASEEEEQAWIVPVLESLVGTDCMITDELGQYVVVKPVSATPKYGKVYALAAMPSFAEAERTRVVKSEYIFMPFRPSHAILAGGDLDISSSTLVDGVDAAARAQAAVHSNGSITGSGNPTVYGPVTSTGTSSVTSTRFFGNTGTSVENKATIAIPDVNAFRTRAVAPLGARASWYDLCPNGDVRQYADPATPCSASATLIGTATASTAVRGWLWDSTSRTWIATRNALDGTYYAHEANINMSTGVATFPRMTLIASAADRTSCTAKTYGNITWDHYNLVAPSYGNIFMLADTDIVTTANFSAGRLTPDIISGMFIAGDQIEMQTSSQGAVGSVVTADQCPTPPSRGLITASQVKNPAVFFDPNSEAPFSSIITTALWLDYGRG
;
A
#
# COMPACT_ATOMS: atom_id res chain seq x y z
N MET A 1 108.60 29.22 -20.94
CA MET A 1 107.55 28.18 -20.83
C MET A 1 106.23 28.81 -21.28
N THR A 2 105.58 28.19 -22.26
CA THR A 2 104.76 28.83 -23.31
C THR A 2 103.25 28.84 -23.02
N MET A 3 102.55 29.81 -23.61
CA MET A 3 101.10 30.08 -23.62
C MET A 3 100.17 28.86 -23.91
N ARG A 4 100.75 27.73 -24.37
CA ARG A 4 100.05 26.46 -24.60
C ARG A 4 99.58 25.75 -23.33
N ASP A 5 100.20 26.00 -22.17
CA ASP A 5 99.79 25.36 -20.90
C ASP A 5 98.67 26.10 -20.16
N ARG A 6 98.36 27.36 -20.51
CA ARG A 6 97.23 28.10 -19.92
C ARG A 6 95.88 27.81 -20.60
N ILE A 7 95.87 27.38 -21.86
CA ILE A 7 94.61 27.11 -22.59
C ILE A 7 94.01 25.74 -22.23
N ARG A 8 94.83 24.78 -21.75
CA ARG A 8 94.31 23.46 -21.33
C ARG A 8 93.67 23.44 -19.94
N THR A 9 93.94 24.43 -19.09
CA THR A 9 93.39 24.47 -17.72
C THR A 9 92.07 25.23 -17.63
N VAL A 10 91.80 26.16 -18.54
CA VAL A 10 90.52 26.92 -18.55
C VAL A 10 89.38 26.10 -19.20
N LEU A 11 89.66 25.22 -20.17
CA LEU A 11 88.63 24.43 -20.84
C LEU A 11 88.17 23.16 -20.10
N ARG A 12 88.74 22.85 -18.93
CA ARG A 12 88.26 21.74 -18.07
C ARG A 12 87.41 22.22 -16.88
N GLY A 13 87.49 23.49 -16.48
CA GLY A 13 86.66 24.03 -15.39
C GLY A 13 85.21 24.31 -15.77
N ASP A 14 84.94 24.73 -17.02
CA ASP A 14 83.60 25.17 -17.43
C ASP A 14 82.66 24.06 -17.94
N ARG A 15 83.17 22.85 -18.22
CA ARG A 15 82.33 21.74 -18.67
C ARG A 15 81.53 21.09 -17.54
N GLU A 16 82.02 21.13 -16.31
CA GLU A 16 81.30 20.58 -15.15
C GLU A 16 80.24 21.55 -14.61
N ALA A 17 80.49 22.86 -14.67
CA ALA A 17 79.48 23.88 -14.33
C ALA A 17 78.31 23.91 -15.33
N GLY A 18 78.59 23.75 -16.63
CA GLY A 18 77.54 23.68 -17.66
C GLY A 18 76.69 22.40 -17.59
N LEU A 19 77.29 21.26 -17.26
CA LEU A 19 76.56 20.00 -17.02
C LEU A 19 75.69 20.08 -15.75
N GLY A 20 76.20 20.69 -14.68
CA GLY A 20 75.42 20.92 -13.45
C GLY A 20 74.22 21.84 -13.67
N LEU A 21 74.37 22.91 -14.45
CA LEU A 21 73.27 23.84 -14.76
C LEU A 21 72.19 23.19 -15.64
N ILE A 22 72.59 22.39 -16.64
CA ILE A 22 71.65 21.63 -17.50
C ILE A 22 70.90 20.57 -16.68
N LEU A 23 71.57 19.91 -15.74
CA LEU A 23 70.92 18.95 -14.84
C LEU A 23 69.89 19.65 -13.93
N VAL A 24 70.23 20.80 -13.35
CA VAL A 24 69.32 21.55 -12.47
C VAL A 24 68.12 22.07 -13.25
N ILE A 25 68.31 22.58 -14.47
CA ILE A 25 67.20 23.02 -15.34
C ILE A 25 66.35 21.82 -15.76
N GLY A 26 66.97 20.70 -16.16
CA GLY A 26 66.25 19.48 -16.54
C GLY A 26 65.43 18.88 -15.40
N VAL A 27 65.99 18.81 -14.19
CA VAL A 27 65.29 18.35 -12.98
C VAL A 27 64.19 19.33 -12.60
N SER A 28 64.43 20.65 -12.70
CA SER A 28 63.41 21.65 -12.37
C SER A 28 62.23 21.59 -13.34
N VAL A 29 62.48 21.47 -14.65
CA VAL A 29 61.42 21.31 -15.66
C VAL A 29 60.65 20.01 -15.43
N PHE A 30 61.35 18.90 -15.16
CA PHE A 30 60.73 17.61 -14.89
C PHE A 30 59.83 17.65 -13.64
N VAL A 31 60.30 18.24 -12.55
CA VAL A 31 59.53 18.43 -11.32
C VAL A 31 58.32 19.34 -11.56
N PHE A 32 58.47 20.43 -12.33
CA PHE A 32 57.34 21.30 -12.70
C PHE A 32 56.30 20.58 -13.56
N THR A 33 56.72 19.77 -14.54
CA THR A 33 55.77 18.98 -15.35
C THR A 33 55.04 17.93 -14.53
N ILE A 34 55.72 17.26 -13.59
CA ILE A 34 55.08 16.30 -12.68
C ILE A 34 54.10 17.01 -11.74
N ALA A 35 54.50 18.15 -11.18
CA ALA A 35 53.63 18.95 -10.31
C ALA A 35 52.38 19.42 -11.06
N MET A 36 52.53 19.92 -12.30
CA MET A 36 51.40 20.32 -13.14
C MET A 36 50.46 19.16 -13.46
N ALA A 37 51.01 17.99 -13.83
CA ALA A 37 50.20 16.79 -14.09
C ALA A 37 49.48 16.29 -12.82
N ALA A 38 50.15 16.32 -11.67
CA ALA A 38 49.54 15.95 -10.39
C ALA A 38 48.43 16.93 -9.98
N THR A 39 48.61 18.23 -10.17
CA THR A 39 47.54 19.22 -9.94
C THR A 39 46.38 19.06 -10.91
N ALA A 40 46.63 18.76 -12.19
CA ALA A 40 45.57 18.51 -13.16
C ALA A 40 44.75 17.26 -12.81
N LEU A 41 45.42 16.17 -12.40
CA LEU A 41 44.76 14.96 -11.92
C LEU A 41 43.98 15.19 -10.63
N ALA A 42 44.52 15.96 -9.69
CA ALA A 42 43.82 16.31 -8.45
C ALA A 42 42.60 17.19 -8.71
N VAL A 43 42.70 18.18 -9.60
CA VAL A 43 41.59 19.05 -10.00
C VAL A 43 40.50 18.24 -10.72
N ASN A 44 40.89 17.35 -11.65
CA ASN A 44 39.94 16.45 -12.31
C ASN A 44 39.28 15.47 -11.32
N GLY A 45 40.03 14.94 -10.36
CA GLY A 45 39.49 14.07 -9.31
C GLY A 45 38.52 14.80 -8.37
N ILE A 46 38.81 16.05 -8.01
CA ILE A 46 37.89 16.90 -7.22
C ILE A 46 36.65 17.26 -8.03
N ALA A 47 36.78 17.57 -9.32
CA ALA A 47 35.65 17.84 -10.20
C ALA A 47 34.74 16.60 -10.35
N GLN A 48 35.31 15.43 -10.60
CA GLN A 48 34.55 14.17 -10.69
C GLN A 48 33.85 13.82 -9.37
N SER A 49 34.52 14.02 -8.24
CA SER A 49 33.94 13.80 -6.91
C SER A 49 32.76 14.73 -6.64
N ARG A 50 32.90 16.03 -6.93
CA ARG A 50 31.81 17.02 -6.81
C ARG A 50 30.63 16.69 -7.71
N ASN A 51 30.89 16.25 -8.95
CA ASN A 51 29.85 15.86 -9.89
C ASN A 51 29.06 14.65 -9.38
N ARG A 52 29.73 13.68 -8.75
CA ARG A 52 29.07 12.52 -8.15
C ARG A 52 28.23 12.92 -6.94
N THR A 53 28.74 13.74 -6.04
CA THR A 53 27.97 14.18 -4.87
C THR A 53 26.75 15.00 -5.30
N GLY A 54 26.89 15.92 -6.26
CA GLY A 54 25.76 16.68 -6.79
C GLY A 54 24.71 15.80 -7.47
N PHE A 55 25.12 14.78 -8.21
CA PHE A 55 24.21 13.81 -8.82
C PHE A 55 23.34 13.10 -7.78
N GLU A 56 23.97 12.47 -6.78
CA GLU A 56 23.25 11.73 -5.74
C GLU A 56 22.30 12.64 -4.95
N THR A 57 22.70 13.89 -4.67
CA THR A 57 21.83 14.85 -3.97
C THR A 57 20.63 15.30 -4.82
N SER A 58 20.83 15.57 -6.11
CA SER A 58 19.69 15.93 -7.00
C SER A 58 18.70 14.77 -7.15
N LEU A 59 19.20 13.54 -7.18
CA LEU A 59 18.37 12.36 -7.30
C LEU A 59 17.53 12.14 -6.05
N ALA A 60 18.19 12.16 -4.88
CA ALA A 60 17.52 12.01 -3.59
C ALA A 60 16.43 13.08 -3.36
N LEU A 61 16.65 14.32 -3.81
CA LEU A 61 15.65 15.39 -3.75
C LEU A 61 14.44 15.10 -4.65
N ALA A 62 14.67 14.69 -5.89
CA ALA A 62 13.58 14.33 -6.79
C ALA A 62 12.79 13.12 -6.26
N GLU A 63 13.47 12.12 -5.70
CA GLU A 63 12.84 10.97 -5.04
C GLU A 63 12.02 11.37 -3.82
N THR A 64 12.52 12.28 -2.98
CA THR A 64 11.76 12.84 -1.85
C THR A 64 10.47 13.50 -2.34
N GLY A 65 10.54 14.22 -3.47
CA GLY A 65 9.37 14.76 -4.15
C GLY A 65 8.40 13.66 -4.60
N ILE A 66 8.88 12.59 -5.24
CA ILE A 66 8.02 11.45 -5.61
C ILE A 66 7.36 10.83 -4.38
N ASP A 67 8.11 10.53 -3.32
CA ASP A 67 7.61 9.82 -2.15
C ASP A 67 6.51 10.62 -1.43
N ARG A 68 6.74 11.92 -1.24
CA ARG A 68 5.73 12.81 -0.67
C ARG A 68 4.46 12.87 -1.54
N ALA A 69 4.62 12.86 -2.87
CA ALA A 69 3.50 12.87 -3.80
C ALA A 69 2.68 11.61 -3.73
N MET A 70 3.38 10.49 -3.71
CA MET A 70 2.81 9.17 -3.67
C MET A 70 2.07 8.96 -2.35
N ALA A 71 2.56 9.53 -1.24
CA ALA A 71 1.83 9.57 0.02
C ALA A 71 0.52 10.36 -0.11
N SER A 72 0.53 11.57 -0.68
CA SER A 72 -0.70 12.35 -0.87
C SER A 72 -1.68 11.70 -1.84
N VAL A 73 -1.19 11.12 -2.95
CA VAL A 73 -2.00 10.37 -3.92
C VAL A 73 -2.60 9.12 -3.27
N GLN A 74 -1.83 8.40 -2.46
CA GLN A 74 -2.33 7.27 -1.67
C GLN A 74 -3.41 7.75 -0.71
N ILE A 75 -3.21 8.81 0.08
CA ILE A 75 -4.21 9.32 1.03
C ILE A 75 -5.51 9.72 0.30
N ALA A 76 -5.43 10.46 -0.82
CA ALA A 76 -6.61 10.86 -1.58
C ALA A 76 -7.38 9.69 -2.19
N TYR A 77 -6.65 8.71 -2.74
CA TYR A 77 -7.26 7.48 -3.22
C TYR A 77 -7.83 6.64 -2.07
N ASP A 78 -7.19 6.66 -0.91
CA ASP A 78 -7.56 5.91 0.28
C ASP A 78 -8.81 6.48 0.96
N GLU A 79 -8.94 7.80 1.03
CA GLU A 79 -10.07 8.43 1.70
C GLU A 79 -11.32 8.50 0.81
N MET A 80 -11.15 8.80 -0.47
CA MET A 80 -12.25 9.15 -1.35
C MET A 80 -12.29 8.39 -2.68
N GLY A 81 -11.27 7.60 -3.01
CA GLY A 81 -11.20 6.93 -4.32
C GLY A 81 -11.04 7.89 -5.49
N LEU A 82 -10.58 9.11 -5.20
CA LEU A 82 -10.48 10.18 -6.17
C LEU A 82 -9.06 10.30 -6.69
N ASP A 83 -8.96 11.00 -7.82
CA ASP A 83 -7.70 11.45 -8.34
C ASP A 83 -7.18 12.66 -7.52
N TYR A 84 -5.85 12.82 -7.43
CA TYR A 84 -5.23 13.92 -6.68
C TYR A 84 -4.19 14.64 -7.55
N PRO A 85 -4.58 15.58 -8.42
CA PRO A 85 -3.64 16.29 -9.29
C PRO A 85 -2.73 17.22 -8.49
N ILE A 86 -1.47 17.31 -8.91
CA ILE A 86 -0.46 18.22 -8.36
C ILE A 86 0.18 18.97 -9.56
N PRO A 87 0.16 20.31 -9.59
CA PRO A 87 -0.62 21.21 -8.75
C PRO A 87 -2.13 20.95 -8.88
N GLY A 88 -2.90 21.42 -7.90
CA GLY A 88 -4.34 21.29 -7.92
C GLY A 88 -5.03 22.16 -6.87
N PRO A 89 -6.35 22.35 -6.98
CA PRO A 89 -7.10 23.10 -5.97
C PRO A 89 -7.10 22.35 -4.63
N ALA A 90 -7.31 23.10 -3.54
CA ALA A 90 -7.59 22.52 -2.24
C ALA A 90 -8.74 21.49 -2.35
N SER A 91 -8.56 20.34 -1.72
CA SER A 91 -9.53 19.26 -1.75
C SER A 91 -10.02 18.95 -0.34
N ALA A 92 -11.12 18.23 -0.21
CA ALA A 92 -11.60 17.80 1.10
C ALA A 92 -10.61 16.88 1.84
N VAL A 93 -9.71 16.22 1.09
CA VAL A 93 -8.66 15.34 1.61
C VAL A 93 -7.38 16.10 1.97
N ASP A 94 -7.17 17.26 1.35
CA ASP A 94 -6.01 18.12 1.62
C ASP A 94 -6.42 19.60 1.57
N PRO A 95 -6.74 20.19 2.73
CA PRO A 95 -7.15 21.58 2.81
C PRO A 95 -5.99 22.57 2.56
N ASP A 96 -4.75 22.10 2.64
CA ASP A 96 -3.52 22.87 2.39
C ASP A 96 -2.73 22.20 1.23
N PRO A 97 -3.24 22.28 -0.01
CA PRO A 97 -2.69 21.55 -1.15
C PRO A 97 -1.24 21.95 -1.39
N TRP A 98 -0.48 20.99 -1.90
CA TRP A 98 0.96 21.11 -2.08
C TRP A 98 1.40 22.35 -2.84
N CYS A 99 0.62 22.71 -3.87
CA CYS A 99 0.54 24.06 -4.38
C CYS A 99 -0.77 24.28 -5.15
N GLU A 100 -1.33 25.47 -4.99
CA GLU A 100 -2.55 25.89 -5.67
C GLU A 100 -2.22 26.44 -7.06
N ASP A 101 -2.45 25.62 -8.08
CA ASP A 101 -2.48 26.06 -9.47
C ASP A 101 -3.51 25.22 -10.26
N THR A 102 -3.72 25.59 -11.52
CA THR A 102 -4.57 24.85 -12.44
C THR A 102 -4.04 23.43 -12.62
N PRO A 103 -4.87 22.39 -12.39
CA PRO A 103 -4.47 21.01 -12.61
C PRO A 103 -3.88 20.80 -14.01
N ILE A 104 -2.68 20.27 -14.05
CA ILE A 104 -2.03 19.88 -15.31
C ILE A 104 -2.70 18.60 -15.80
N THR A 105 -3.14 18.57 -17.05
CA THR A 105 -3.68 17.37 -17.69
C THR A 105 -2.65 16.78 -18.65
N PHE A 106 -2.76 15.49 -18.95
CA PHE A 106 -2.01 14.93 -20.08
C PHE A 106 -2.36 15.64 -21.41
N PRO A 107 -1.45 15.65 -22.40
CA PRO A 107 -1.74 16.17 -23.72
C PRO A 107 -2.97 15.50 -24.33
N ALA A 108 -3.77 16.24 -25.09
CA ALA A 108 -4.96 15.68 -25.75
C ALA A 108 -4.64 14.52 -26.70
N SER A 109 -3.42 14.44 -27.23
CA SER A 109 -2.93 13.32 -28.03
C SER A 109 -2.70 12.05 -27.21
N ASN A 110 -2.48 12.17 -25.90
CA ASN A 110 -2.11 11.10 -24.98
C ASN A 110 -2.95 11.18 -23.67
N PRO A 111 -4.30 11.12 -23.75
CA PRO A 111 -5.20 11.49 -22.65
C PRO A 111 -5.05 10.65 -21.37
N ASP A 112 -4.48 9.44 -21.48
CA ASP A 112 -4.24 8.53 -20.35
C ASP A 112 -2.76 8.44 -19.95
N GLY A 113 -1.92 9.38 -20.42
CA GLY A 113 -0.48 9.39 -20.15
C GLY A 113 0.30 8.25 -20.84
N VAL A 114 -0.28 7.65 -21.88
CA VAL A 114 0.37 6.65 -22.72
C VAL A 114 1.02 7.37 -23.92
N PHE A 115 2.34 7.49 -23.90
CA PHE A 115 3.12 8.14 -24.96
C PHE A 115 3.70 7.09 -25.92
N ALA A 116 3.94 7.47 -27.18
CA ALA A 116 4.51 6.54 -28.16
C ALA A 116 6.01 6.25 -27.92
N SER A 117 6.70 7.16 -27.20
CA SER A 117 8.11 7.06 -26.85
C SER A 117 8.42 7.85 -25.58
N GLU A 118 9.52 7.50 -24.91
CA GLU A 118 10.01 8.23 -23.73
C GLU A 118 10.41 9.66 -24.10
N GLU A 119 10.95 9.88 -25.30
CA GLU A 119 11.32 11.21 -25.78
C GLU A 119 10.11 12.14 -25.94
N GLU A 120 8.97 11.62 -26.39
CA GLU A 120 7.72 12.37 -26.49
C GLU A 120 7.18 12.76 -25.10
N GLU A 121 7.23 11.83 -24.15
CA GLU A 121 6.85 12.07 -22.75
C GLU A 121 7.77 13.12 -22.12
N GLN A 122 9.09 13.00 -22.30
CA GLN A 122 10.10 13.93 -21.81
C GLN A 122 9.91 15.34 -22.38
N ALA A 123 9.70 15.45 -23.70
CA ALA A 123 9.51 16.72 -24.39
C ALA A 123 8.29 17.49 -23.87
N TRP A 124 7.28 16.79 -23.37
CA TRP A 124 6.12 17.39 -22.72
C TRP A 124 6.36 17.74 -21.25
N ILE A 125 6.87 16.82 -20.44
CA ILE A 125 6.89 17.00 -18.98
C ILE A 125 8.02 17.93 -18.50
N VAL A 126 9.17 17.96 -19.17
CA VAL A 126 10.31 18.80 -18.74
C VAL A 126 9.95 20.29 -18.77
N PRO A 127 9.40 20.87 -19.86
CA PRO A 127 9.00 22.28 -19.86
C PRO A 127 7.92 22.60 -18.82
N VAL A 128 7.03 21.64 -18.55
CA VAL A 128 5.97 21.79 -17.55
C VAL A 128 6.58 21.91 -16.14
N LEU A 129 7.47 21.00 -15.75
CA LEU A 129 8.16 21.07 -14.46
C LEU A 129 9.03 22.33 -14.34
N GLU A 130 9.76 22.70 -15.41
CA GLU A 130 10.57 23.93 -15.42
C GLU A 130 9.72 25.20 -15.24
N SER A 131 8.49 25.21 -15.74
CA SER A 131 7.57 26.35 -15.55
C SER A 131 7.13 26.56 -14.10
N LEU A 132 7.22 25.51 -13.25
CA LEU A 132 6.90 25.57 -11.84
C LEU A 132 8.11 25.99 -10.97
N VAL A 133 9.32 26.01 -11.54
CA VAL A 133 10.51 26.43 -10.80
C VAL A 133 10.44 27.95 -10.55
N GLY A 134 10.60 28.34 -9.27
CA GLY A 134 10.51 29.73 -8.85
C GLY A 134 9.09 30.25 -8.65
N THR A 135 8.07 29.38 -8.69
CA THR A 135 6.71 29.68 -8.24
C THR A 135 6.48 29.15 -6.83
N ASP A 136 5.28 29.37 -6.28
CA ASP A 136 4.87 28.83 -4.97
C ASP A 136 4.78 27.29 -4.95
N CYS A 137 4.87 26.63 -6.12
CA CYS A 137 4.97 25.17 -6.23
C CYS A 137 6.36 24.61 -5.91
N MET A 138 7.36 25.46 -5.73
CA MET A 138 8.70 25.04 -5.39
C MET A 138 8.85 24.78 -3.90
N ILE A 139 9.09 23.53 -3.56
CA ILE A 139 9.26 23.09 -2.17
C ILE A 139 10.72 23.16 -1.79
N THR A 140 11.00 23.67 -0.61
CA THR A 140 12.35 23.74 -0.04
C THR A 140 12.45 22.72 1.09
N ASP A 141 13.48 21.87 1.00
CA ASP A 141 13.84 20.85 1.99
C ASP A 141 15.29 21.07 2.46
N GLU A 142 15.74 20.31 3.45
CA GLU A 142 17.09 20.42 4.03
C GLU A 142 18.20 20.22 2.98
N LEU A 143 17.93 19.42 1.95
CA LEU A 143 18.90 19.05 0.91
C LEU A 143 18.87 19.99 -0.32
N GLY A 144 17.83 20.79 -0.50
CA GLY A 144 17.64 21.62 -1.70
C GLY A 144 16.16 21.86 -2.03
N GLN A 145 15.86 22.22 -3.27
CA GLN A 145 14.50 22.52 -3.71
C GLN A 145 14.04 21.51 -4.76
N TYR A 146 12.73 21.32 -4.88
CA TYR A 146 12.14 20.48 -5.92
C TYR A 146 10.74 20.95 -6.29
N VAL A 147 10.26 20.52 -7.46
CA VAL A 147 8.88 20.70 -7.92
C VAL A 147 8.33 19.34 -8.34
N VAL A 148 7.03 19.15 -8.17
CA VAL A 148 6.35 17.89 -8.48
C VAL A 148 5.15 18.18 -9.37
N VAL A 149 4.91 17.28 -10.33
CA VAL A 149 3.71 17.25 -11.14
C VAL A 149 3.12 15.85 -11.09
N LYS A 150 1.86 15.77 -10.72
CA LYS A 150 1.02 14.60 -10.96
C LYS A 150 -0.19 15.04 -11.80
N PRO A 151 -0.20 14.72 -13.11
CA PRO A 151 -1.26 15.17 -13.99
C PRO A 151 -2.62 14.57 -13.62
N VAL A 152 -3.71 15.21 -14.03
CA VAL A 152 -5.06 14.66 -13.92
C VAL A 152 -5.11 13.33 -14.69
N SER A 153 -5.58 12.29 -14.01
CA SER A 153 -5.79 10.96 -14.58
C SER A 153 -7.29 10.71 -14.73
N ALA A 154 -7.71 10.18 -15.88
CA ALA A 154 -9.08 9.71 -16.07
C ALA A 154 -9.39 8.50 -15.15
N THR A 155 -8.35 7.79 -14.70
CA THR A 155 -8.46 6.64 -13.81
C THR A 155 -7.59 6.82 -12.57
N PRO A 156 -8.15 7.16 -11.40
CA PRO A 156 -7.38 7.34 -10.15
C PRO A 156 -6.52 6.13 -9.77
N LYS A 157 -6.90 4.93 -10.24
CA LYS A 157 -6.20 3.66 -10.03
C LYS A 157 -4.80 3.60 -10.67
N TYR A 158 -4.57 4.38 -11.72
CA TYR A 158 -3.31 4.39 -12.47
C TYR A 158 -2.86 5.83 -12.68
N GLY A 159 -1.58 6.11 -12.49
CA GLY A 159 -1.08 7.45 -12.77
C GLY A 159 0.42 7.53 -12.78
N LYS A 160 0.89 8.76 -12.96
CA LYS A 160 2.30 9.10 -13.06
C LYS A 160 2.57 10.31 -12.21
N VAL A 161 3.64 10.25 -11.42
CA VAL A 161 4.20 11.38 -10.71
C VAL A 161 5.55 11.69 -11.33
N TYR A 162 5.81 12.97 -11.54
CA TYR A 162 7.09 13.46 -12.01
C TYR A 162 7.65 14.46 -11.01
N ALA A 163 8.94 14.40 -10.74
CA ALA A 163 9.61 15.34 -9.86
C ALA A 163 10.87 15.88 -10.53
N LEU A 164 11.11 17.18 -10.37
CA LEU A 164 12.31 17.87 -10.83
C LEU A 164 13.03 18.43 -9.60
N ALA A 165 14.28 18.01 -9.39
CA ALA A 165 15.12 18.65 -8.39
C ALA A 165 15.70 19.97 -8.92
N ALA A 166 15.52 21.05 -8.16
CA ALA A 166 16.06 22.37 -8.41
C ALA A 166 17.07 22.72 -7.30
N MET A 167 18.37 22.74 -7.60
CA MET A 167 19.36 23.17 -6.60
C MET A 167 19.39 24.70 -6.48
N PRO A 168 19.28 25.27 -5.26
CA PRO A 168 19.44 26.70 -5.08
C PRO A 168 20.92 27.08 -5.19
N SER A 169 21.27 27.76 -6.29
CA SER A 169 22.41 28.69 -6.53
C SER A 169 23.29 28.37 -7.76
N PHE A 170 23.22 29.31 -8.71
CA PHE A 170 24.12 29.85 -9.75
C PHE A 170 25.43 29.15 -10.24
N ALA A 171 25.75 27.90 -9.90
CA ALA A 171 26.93 27.22 -10.47
C ALA A 171 26.59 26.09 -11.46
N GLU A 172 25.40 25.50 -11.43
CA GLU A 172 25.17 24.18 -12.05
C GLU A 172 23.74 24.00 -12.61
N ALA A 173 23.29 24.91 -13.49
CA ALA A 173 22.03 24.76 -14.23
C ALA A 173 21.97 23.52 -15.15
N GLU A 174 23.12 22.85 -15.39
CA GLU A 174 23.22 21.59 -16.13
C GLU A 174 22.85 20.33 -15.30
N ARG A 175 22.42 20.50 -14.02
CA ARG A 175 22.17 19.37 -13.09
C ARG A 175 20.72 19.21 -12.63
N THR A 176 19.78 19.67 -13.44
CA THR A 176 18.36 19.34 -13.27
C THR A 176 18.10 17.89 -13.68
N ARG A 177 17.46 17.13 -12.80
CA ARG A 177 17.07 15.72 -13.02
C ARG A 177 15.57 15.61 -12.87
N VAL A 178 14.93 14.99 -13.86
CA VAL A 178 13.51 14.64 -13.79
C VAL A 178 13.39 13.15 -13.53
N VAL A 179 12.75 12.82 -12.42
CA VAL A 179 12.40 11.45 -12.06
C VAL A 179 10.94 11.23 -12.37
N LYS A 180 10.62 10.12 -13.02
CA LYS A 180 9.24 9.62 -13.19
C LYS A 180 9.01 8.45 -12.26
N SER A 181 7.81 8.40 -11.67
CA SER A 181 7.27 7.25 -10.97
C SER A 181 5.88 6.92 -11.51
N GLU A 182 5.72 5.73 -12.08
CA GLU A 182 4.42 5.22 -12.49
C GLU A 182 3.81 4.41 -11.36
N TYR A 183 2.51 4.56 -11.12
CA TYR A 183 1.83 3.87 -10.05
C TYR A 183 0.59 3.14 -10.51
N ILE A 184 0.38 1.97 -9.90
CA ILE A 184 -0.84 1.19 -10.00
C ILE A 184 -1.32 0.83 -8.60
N PHE A 185 -2.59 1.13 -8.34
CA PHE A 185 -3.32 0.62 -7.18
C PHE A 185 -3.78 -0.80 -7.48
N MET A 186 -3.09 -1.79 -6.92
CA MET A 186 -3.47 -3.20 -7.06
C MET A 186 -4.37 -3.62 -5.90
N PRO A 187 -5.42 -4.43 -6.14
CA PRO A 187 -6.19 -5.06 -5.07
C PRO A 187 -5.26 -5.79 -4.10
N PHE A 188 -5.64 -5.84 -2.82
CA PHE A 188 -4.86 -6.57 -1.84
C PHE A 188 -4.88 -8.07 -2.14
N ARG A 189 -3.69 -8.65 -2.19
CA ARG A 189 -3.48 -10.09 -2.28
C ARG A 189 -2.93 -10.59 -0.93
N PRO A 190 -3.62 -11.50 -0.24
CA PRO A 190 -3.17 -12.00 1.04
C PRO A 190 -1.88 -12.81 0.86
N SER A 191 -0.88 -12.50 1.68
CA SER A 191 0.37 -13.26 1.76
C SER A 191 0.27 -14.47 2.70
N HIS A 192 -0.78 -14.52 3.53
CA HIS A 192 -0.99 -15.53 4.56
C HIS A 192 -2.46 -15.98 4.56
N ALA A 193 -2.69 -17.21 5.01
CA ALA A 193 -4.03 -17.73 5.27
C ALA A 193 -4.70 -16.98 6.42
N ILE A 194 -3.92 -16.68 7.47
CA ILE A 194 -4.33 -15.89 8.62
C ILE A 194 -3.25 -14.83 8.84
N LEU A 195 -3.63 -13.56 8.73
CA LEU A 195 -2.76 -12.40 8.97
C LEU A 195 -3.39 -11.52 10.05
N ALA A 196 -2.74 -11.42 11.20
CA ALA A 196 -3.24 -10.64 12.33
C ALA A 196 -2.34 -9.46 12.69
N GLY A 197 -2.94 -8.28 12.85
CA GLY A 197 -2.26 -7.03 13.24
C GLY A 197 -1.89 -6.97 14.72
N GLY A 198 -2.59 -7.76 15.54
CA GLY A 198 -2.34 -7.90 16.97
C GLY A 198 -2.17 -9.35 17.39
N ASP A 199 -2.39 -9.61 18.68
CA ASP A 199 -2.33 -10.94 19.28
C ASP A 199 -3.36 -11.89 18.64
N LEU A 200 -2.98 -13.17 18.51
CA LEU A 200 -3.81 -14.22 17.93
C LEU A 200 -3.89 -15.44 18.87
N ASP A 201 -5.10 -15.90 19.19
CA ASP A 201 -5.36 -17.17 19.89
C ASP A 201 -5.78 -18.26 18.89
N ILE A 202 -4.99 -19.33 18.76
CA ILE A 202 -5.26 -20.47 17.88
C ILE A 202 -5.53 -21.76 18.67
N SER A 203 -6.63 -22.46 18.36
CA SER A 203 -7.00 -23.71 19.06
C SER A 203 -6.46 -24.98 18.39
N SER A 204 -6.44 -26.06 19.17
CA SER A 204 -5.95 -27.40 18.82
C SER A 204 -6.56 -28.05 17.58
N SER A 205 -7.77 -27.63 17.25
CA SER A 205 -8.63 -28.13 16.18
C SER A 205 -8.55 -27.30 14.90
N THR A 206 -7.81 -26.18 14.91
CA THR A 206 -7.66 -25.32 13.75
C THR A 206 -6.79 -26.02 12.70
N LEU A 207 -7.31 -26.05 11.46
CA LEU A 207 -6.61 -26.54 10.28
C LEU A 207 -6.36 -25.37 9.35
N VAL A 208 -5.12 -25.17 8.93
CA VAL A 208 -4.74 -24.20 7.91
C VAL A 208 -3.99 -24.95 6.81
N ASP A 209 -4.63 -25.08 5.65
CA ASP A 209 -4.12 -25.80 4.48
C ASP A 209 -4.28 -24.92 3.22
N GLY A 210 -3.65 -25.30 2.12
CA GLY A 210 -3.90 -24.70 0.82
C GLY A 210 -5.15 -25.29 0.16
N VAL A 211 -5.73 -24.56 -0.79
CA VAL A 211 -6.83 -25.08 -1.64
C VAL A 211 -6.41 -26.27 -2.51
N ASP A 212 -5.11 -26.41 -2.76
CA ASP A 212 -4.50 -27.55 -3.42
C ASP A 212 -3.10 -27.86 -2.83
N ALA A 213 -2.48 -28.92 -3.35
CA ALA A 213 -1.16 -29.36 -2.88
C ALA A 213 -0.04 -28.34 -3.17
N ALA A 214 -0.18 -27.48 -4.17
CA ALA A 214 0.81 -26.46 -4.52
C ALA A 214 0.70 -25.22 -3.61
N ALA A 215 -0.54 -24.85 -3.23
CA ALA A 215 -0.86 -23.77 -2.30
C ALA A 215 -0.57 -24.13 -0.84
N ARG A 216 -0.50 -25.42 -0.50
CA ARG A 216 -0.33 -25.94 0.86
C ARG A 216 0.83 -25.31 1.64
N ALA A 217 2.00 -25.19 1.03
CA ALA A 217 3.17 -24.59 1.68
C ALA A 217 3.05 -23.06 1.87
N GLN A 218 2.12 -22.43 1.16
CA GLN A 218 1.87 -20.99 1.22
C GLN A 218 0.78 -20.64 2.24
N ALA A 219 0.07 -21.63 2.80
CA ALA A 219 -0.98 -21.47 3.80
C ALA A 219 -0.39 -21.11 5.18
N ALA A 220 0.23 -19.94 5.25
CA ALA A 220 0.98 -19.43 6.37
C ALA A 220 0.08 -18.72 7.39
N VAL A 221 0.55 -18.62 8.63
CA VAL A 221 -0.08 -17.87 9.71
C VAL A 221 0.93 -16.85 10.24
N HIS A 222 0.54 -15.59 10.32
CA HIS A 222 1.35 -14.53 10.91
C HIS A 222 0.54 -13.66 11.87
N SER A 223 1.16 -13.28 12.98
CA SER A 223 0.66 -12.27 13.91
C SER A 223 1.73 -11.22 14.18
N ASN A 224 1.37 -9.95 14.03
CA ASN A 224 2.14 -8.78 14.43
C ASN A 224 2.16 -8.57 15.95
N GLY A 225 1.52 -9.47 16.72
CA GLY A 225 1.65 -9.61 18.16
C GLY A 225 2.17 -11.00 18.54
N SER A 226 1.66 -11.54 19.65
CA SER A 226 1.96 -12.88 20.14
C SER A 226 0.92 -13.89 19.66
N ILE A 227 1.36 -15.12 19.34
CA ILE A 227 0.46 -16.24 19.11
C ILE A 227 0.37 -17.08 20.38
N THR A 228 -0.83 -17.12 20.94
CA THR A 228 -1.21 -17.97 22.06
C THR A 228 -2.14 -19.07 21.57
N GLY A 229 -2.36 -20.09 22.39
CA GLY A 229 -3.21 -21.20 21.98
C GLY A 229 -3.07 -22.41 22.88
N SER A 230 -3.88 -23.42 22.60
CA SER A 230 -3.85 -24.69 23.31
C SER A 230 -3.92 -25.87 22.35
N GLY A 231 -3.31 -26.99 22.74
CA GLY A 231 -3.28 -28.26 21.99
C GLY A 231 -2.40 -28.24 20.74
N ASN A 232 -2.83 -28.92 19.66
CA ASN A 232 -1.96 -29.27 18.53
C ASN A 232 -2.55 -28.84 17.15
N PRO A 233 -2.66 -27.52 16.89
CA PRO A 233 -3.17 -26.97 15.62
C PRO A 233 -2.39 -27.50 14.42
N THR A 234 -3.05 -27.65 13.28
CA THR A 234 -2.41 -28.13 12.04
C THR A 234 -2.25 -26.97 11.08
N VAL A 235 -1.01 -26.57 10.78
CA VAL A 235 -0.70 -25.50 9.82
C VAL A 235 0.35 -26.00 8.84
N TYR A 236 0.02 -25.97 7.56
CA TYR A 236 0.90 -26.48 6.53
C TYR A 236 1.97 -25.48 6.06
N GLY A 237 1.67 -24.18 6.09
CA GLY A 237 2.66 -23.13 5.86
C GLY A 237 3.43 -22.75 7.14
N PRO A 238 4.33 -21.76 7.04
CA PRO A 238 5.03 -21.21 8.21
C PRO A 238 4.08 -20.54 9.20
N VAL A 239 4.36 -20.72 10.49
CA VAL A 239 3.68 -20.02 11.61
C VAL A 239 4.68 -19.07 12.24
N THR A 240 4.39 -17.77 12.18
CA THR A 240 5.34 -16.73 12.57
C THR A 240 4.70 -15.64 13.41
N SER A 241 5.48 -15.00 14.28
CA SER A 241 5.01 -13.89 15.11
C SER A 241 6.10 -12.86 15.36
N THR A 242 5.74 -11.62 15.68
CA THR A 242 6.70 -10.62 16.18
C THR A 242 6.90 -10.75 17.69
N GLY A 243 5.85 -11.12 18.41
CA GLY A 243 5.81 -11.26 19.86
C GLY A 243 6.28 -12.62 20.36
N THR A 244 6.30 -12.77 21.68
CA THR A 244 6.66 -14.02 22.36
C THR A 244 5.48 -14.99 22.32
N SER A 245 5.54 -15.95 21.41
CA SER A 245 4.49 -16.97 21.26
C SER A 245 4.70 -18.16 22.18
N SER A 246 3.62 -18.64 22.79
CA SER A 246 3.62 -19.80 23.70
C SER A 246 3.07 -21.07 23.06
N VAL A 247 2.43 -20.97 21.89
CA VAL A 247 1.86 -22.12 21.20
C VAL A 247 2.95 -23.01 20.58
N THR A 248 2.77 -24.31 20.71
CA THR A 248 3.60 -25.32 20.04
C THR A 248 2.71 -26.36 19.38
N SER A 249 3.16 -26.93 18.27
CA SER A 249 2.46 -28.00 17.57
C SER A 249 3.45 -28.88 16.81
N THR A 250 3.23 -30.20 16.88
CA THR A 250 3.95 -31.17 16.04
C THR A 250 3.51 -31.12 14.57
N ARG A 251 2.52 -30.29 14.25
CA ARG A 251 1.91 -30.15 12.93
C ARG A 251 2.05 -28.73 12.37
N PHE A 252 3.10 -28.02 12.78
CA PHE A 252 3.60 -26.83 12.07
C PHE A 252 4.59 -27.29 11.00
N PHE A 253 4.06 -27.67 9.84
CA PHE A 253 4.87 -28.30 8.79
C PHE A 253 5.81 -27.32 8.08
N GLY A 254 5.50 -26.03 8.11
CA GLY A 254 6.34 -24.97 7.54
C GLY A 254 7.42 -24.43 8.47
N ASN A 255 7.55 -24.95 9.71
CA ASN A 255 8.51 -24.48 10.70
C ASN A 255 9.65 -25.52 10.86
N THR A 256 10.85 -25.03 11.12
CA THR A 256 12.03 -25.89 11.36
C THR A 256 12.00 -26.62 12.71
N GLY A 257 10.93 -26.43 13.49
CA GLY A 257 10.62 -27.10 14.76
C GLY A 257 9.12 -27.06 15.07
N THR A 258 8.74 -27.42 16.29
CA THR A 258 7.32 -27.45 16.73
C THR A 258 6.83 -26.12 17.30
N SER A 259 7.59 -25.03 17.16
CA SER A 259 7.31 -23.73 17.76
C SER A 259 7.12 -22.66 16.69
N VAL A 260 6.37 -21.61 17.05
CA VAL A 260 6.26 -20.40 16.24
C VAL A 260 7.63 -19.74 16.07
N GLU A 261 7.94 -19.32 14.85
CA GLU A 261 9.18 -18.64 14.52
C GLU A 261 9.02 -17.12 14.67
N ASN A 262 10.03 -16.44 15.22
CA ASN A 262 9.99 -14.98 15.31
C ASN A 262 10.31 -14.36 13.94
N LYS A 263 9.45 -13.45 13.45
CA LYS A 263 9.67 -12.66 12.24
C LYS A 263 9.25 -11.21 12.44
N ALA A 264 9.77 -10.32 11.60
CA ALA A 264 9.41 -8.91 11.59
C ALA A 264 7.92 -8.71 11.24
N THR A 265 7.40 -7.56 11.67
CA THR A 265 6.03 -7.11 11.41
C THR A 265 5.73 -7.11 9.92
N ILE A 266 4.55 -7.59 9.55
CA ILE A 266 4.03 -7.55 8.20
C ILE A 266 3.04 -6.40 8.10
N ALA A 267 3.19 -5.54 7.09
CA ALA A 267 2.24 -4.46 6.83
C ALA A 267 0.86 -5.05 6.49
N ILE A 268 -0.16 -4.62 7.22
CA ILE A 268 -1.56 -4.91 6.94
C ILE A 268 -2.19 -3.61 6.47
N PRO A 269 -2.89 -3.60 5.32
CA PRO A 269 -3.53 -2.38 4.87
C PRO A 269 -4.64 -1.93 5.82
N ASP A 270 -4.87 -0.62 5.84
CA ASP A 270 -6.00 -0.02 6.54
C ASP A 270 -7.33 -0.62 6.03
N VAL A 271 -8.16 -1.07 6.96
CA VAL A 271 -9.51 -1.58 6.67
C VAL A 271 -10.50 -0.44 6.80
N ASN A 272 -11.17 -0.12 5.70
CA ASN A 272 -12.12 0.96 5.64
C ASN A 272 -13.30 0.56 4.73
N ALA A 273 -14.41 0.22 5.37
CA ALA A 273 -15.65 -0.23 4.75
C ALA A 273 -16.25 0.82 3.83
N PHE A 274 -16.27 2.07 4.29
CA PHE A 274 -16.73 3.20 3.49
C PHE A 274 -15.89 3.36 2.23
N ARG A 275 -14.55 3.29 2.35
CA ARG A 275 -13.64 3.34 1.19
C ARG A 275 -13.94 2.21 0.22
N THR A 276 -14.03 0.97 0.71
CA THR A 276 -14.32 -0.22 -0.10
C THR A 276 -15.60 -0.05 -0.92
N ARG A 277 -16.63 0.58 -0.32
CA ARG A 277 -17.86 0.95 -1.01
C ARG A 277 -17.64 2.08 -2.03
N ALA A 278 -16.98 3.17 -1.64
CA ALA A 278 -16.78 4.35 -2.49
C ALA A 278 -16.06 4.00 -3.80
N VAL A 279 -15.05 3.12 -3.74
CA VAL A 279 -14.24 2.71 -4.91
C VAL A 279 -14.85 1.58 -5.74
N ALA A 280 -16.08 1.14 -5.45
CA ALA A 280 -16.73 0.07 -6.19
C ALA A 280 -16.83 0.41 -7.70
N PRO A 281 -16.38 -0.49 -8.60
CA PRO A 281 -16.44 -0.26 -10.05
C PRO A 281 -17.89 -0.26 -10.53
N LEU A 282 -18.17 0.46 -11.63
CA LEU A 282 -19.52 0.65 -12.17
C LEU A 282 -20.31 -0.66 -12.34
N GLY A 283 -19.66 -1.72 -12.80
CA GLY A 283 -20.29 -3.04 -12.98
C GLY A 283 -20.73 -3.72 -11.68
N ALA A 284 -20.07 -3.45 -10.55
CA ALA A 284 -20.43 -4.02 -9.25
C ALA A 284 -21.58 -3.27 -8.57
N ARG A 285 -21.76 -1.97 -8.87
CA ARG A 285 -22.76 -1.09 -8.24
C ARG A 285 -24.21 -1.56 -8.47
N ALA A 286 -24.48 -2.25 -9.58
CA ALA A 286 -25.81 -2.74 -9.92
C ALA A 286 -26.37 -3.76 -8.91
N SER A 287 -25.49 -4.53 -8.24
CA SER A 287 -25.87 -5.51 -7.20
C SER A 287 -25.58 -5.04 -5.78
N TRP A 288 -25.36 -3.74 -5.60
CA TRP A 288 -24.96 -3.15 -4.33
C TRP A 288 -26.12 -2.38 -3.68
N TYR A 289 -26.32 -2.64 -2.39
CA TYR A 289 -27.39 -2.07 -1.59
C TYR A 289 -26.83 -1.44 -0.33
N ASP A 290 -27.19 -0.19 -0.09
CA ASP A 290 -26.91 0.51 1.15
C ASP A 290 -28.02 0.20 2.16
N LEU A 291 -27.62 -0.34 3.30
CA LEU A 291 -28.44 -0.61 4.46
C LEU A 291 -28.27 0.56 5.45
N CYS A 292 -29.26 1.43 5.49
CA CYS A 292 -29.15 2.75 6.11
C CYS A 292 -29.49 2.76 7.61
N PRO A 293 -28.94 3.69 8.40
CA PRO A 293 -29.15 3.74 9.85
C PRO A 293 -30.59 4.14 10.25
N ASN A 294 -31.44 4.52 9.28
CA ASN A 294 -32.86 4.79 9.47
C ASN A 294 -33.76 3.58 9.13
N GLY A 295 -33.19 2.45 8.72
CA GLY A 295 -33.92 1.27 8.26
C GLY A 295 -34.27 1.28 6.77
N ASP A 296 -33.86 2.28 5.99
CA ASP A 296 -34.02 2.25 4.54
C ASP A 296 -33.02 1.30 3.89
N VAL A 297 -33.47 0.60 2.86
CA VAL A 297 -32.60 -0.11 1.91
C VAL A 297 -32.59 0.68 0.62
N ARG A 298 -31.43 1.14 0.19
CA ARG A 298 -31.25 1.96 -1.02
C ARG A 298 -30.32 1.27 -2.00
N GLN A 299 -30.51 1.52 -3.29
CA GLN A 299 -29.54 1.11 -4.30
C GLN A 299 -28.30 2.02 -4.22
N TYR A 300 -27.12 1.50 -4.56
CA TYR A 300 -25.94 2.35 -4.72
C TYR A 300 -26.19 3.47 -5.75
N ALA A 301 -25.87 4.71 -5.39
CA ALA A 301 -25.99 5.87 -6.30
C ALA A 301 -24.76 6.78 -6.26
N ASP A 302 -24.36 7.24 -5.07
CA ASP A 302 -23.25 8.16 -4.89
C ASP A 302 -22.08 7.49 -4.14
N PRO A 303 -20.85 7.47 -4.70
CA PRO A 303 -19.64 7.02 -4.02
C PRO A 303 -19.37 7.71 -2.68
N ALA A 304 -19.60 9.02 -2.59
CA ALA A 304 -19.23 9.85 -1.45
C ALA A 304 -20.30 9.91 -0.35
N THR A 305 -21.57 9.69 -0.71
CA THR A 305 -22.69 9.77 0.24
C THR A 305 -23.49 8.46 0.28
N PRO A 306 -23.11 7.50 1.14
CA PRO A 306 -23.96 6.35 1.43
C PRO A 306 -25.34 6.82 1.89
N CYS A 307 -26.38 6.05 1.54
CA CYS A 307 -27.74 6.35 1.97
C CYS A 307 -28.28 7.72 1.53
N SER A 308 -27.69 8.30 0.48
CA SER A 308 -28.14 9.57 -0.09
C SER A 308 -29.62 9.54 -0.48
N ALA A 309 -30.32 10.65 -0.26
CA ALA A 309 -31.71 10.79 -0.66
C ALA A 309 -31.91 10.71 -2.19
N SER A 310 -30.86 10.97 -2.97
CA SER A 310 -30.86 10.81 -4.43
C SER A 310 -30.83 9.35 -4.88
N ALA A 311 -30.46 8.43 -3.99
CA ALA A 311 -30.44 7.00 -4.26
C ALA A 311 -31.86 6.42 -4.25
N THR A 312 -32.13 5.52 -5.20
CA THR A 312 -33.42 4.82 -5.29
C THR A 312 -33.72 4.05 -4.02
N LEU A 313 -34.82 4.40 -3.36
CA LEU A 313 -35.34 3.65 -2.21
C LEU A 313 -35.95 2.32 -2.71
N ILE A 314 -35.42 1.21 -2.20
CA ILE A 314 -35.97 -0.13 -2.44
C ILE A 314 -37.12 -0.40 -1.46
N GLY A 315 -36.98 0.05 -0.22
CA GLY A 315 -38.00 -0.02 0.82
C GLY A 315 -37.43 0.28 2.19
N THR A 316 -38.31 0.36 3.20
CA THR A 316 -37.92 0.60 4.60
C THR A 316 -38.20 -0.66 5.41
N ALA A 317 -37.14 -1.26 5.96
CA ALA A 317 -37.23 -2.40 6.85
C ALA A 317 -37.55 -1.96 8.28
N THR A 318 -38.21 -2.86 9.01
CA THR A 318 -38.49 -2.70 10.43
C THR A 318 -38.16 -4.01 11.15
N ALA A 319 -38.41 -4.07 12.46
CA ALA A 319 -38.24 -5.31 13.22
C ALA A 319 -39.17 -6.46 12.75
N SER A 320 -40.24 -6.15 12.01
CA SER A 320 -41.22 -7.13 11.53
C SER A 320 -41.39 -7.16 10.01
N THR A 321 -40.90 -6.14 9.29
CA THR A 321 -41.02 -6.02 7.84
C THR A 321 -39.64 -6.13 7.20
N ALA A 322 -39.41 -7.21 6.46
CA ALA A 322 -38.13 -7.43 5.79
C ALA A 322 -38.12 -6.79 4.39
N VAL A 323 -37.03 -6.12 4.05
CA VAL A 323 -36.77 -5.60 2.69
C VAL A 323 -35.56 -6.31 2.12
N ARG A 324 -35.70 -6.95 0.96
CA ARG A 324 -34.68 -7.86 0.39
C ARG A 324 -34.20 -8.94 1.38
N GLY A 325 -35.06 -9.33 2.31
CA GLY A 325 -34.77 -10.29 3.37
C GLY A 325 -33.93 -9.76 4.53
N TRP A 326 -33.84 -8.44 4.69
CA TRP A 326 -33.22 -7.76 5.83
C TRP A 326 -34.26 -7.10 6.73
N LEU A 327 -34.15 -7.34 8.05
CA LEU A 327 -34.91 -6.66 9.09
C LEU A 327 -34.02 -5.59 9.75
N TRP A 328 -34.66 -4.57 10.34
CA TRP A 328 -33.96 -3.47 11.01
C TRP A 328 -34.36 -3.40 12.49
N ASP A 329 -33.38 -3.50 13.38
CA ASP A 329 -33.52 -3.15 14.80
C ASP A 329 -32.91 -1.77 15.07
N SER A 330 -33.78 -0.78 15.23
CA SER A 330 -33.40 0.59 15.54
C SER A 330 -32.77 0.77 16.92
N THR A 331 -33.00 -0.17 17.85
CA THR A 331 -32.51 -0.07 19.24
C THR A 331 -31.02 -0.34 19.30
N SER A 332 -30.58 -1.42 18.66
CA SER A 332 -29.16 -1.81 18.58
C SER A 332 -28.44 -1.26 17.34
N ARG A 333 -29.18 -0.58 16.45
CA ARG A 333 -28.75 -0.21 15.09
C ARG A 333 -28.15 -1.41 14.35
N THR A 334 -28.93 -2.48 14.26
CA THR A 334 -28.49 -3.75 13.68
C THR A 334 -29.40 -4.17 12.54
N TRP A 335 -28.78 -4.49 11.41
CA TRP A 335 -29.42 -5.15 10.28
C TRP A 335 -29.39 -6.66 10.48
N ILE A 336 -30.56 -7.29 10.47
CA ILE A 336 -30.70 -8.73 10.72
C ILE A 336 -31.07 -9.45 9.42
N ALA A 337 -30.19 -10.34 8.96
CA ALA A 337 -30.44 -11.14 7.78
C ALA A 337 -31.45 -12.25 8.10
N THR A 338 -32.53 -12.31 7.33
CA THR A 338 -33.48 -13.43 7.35
C THR A 338 -32.99 -14.56 6.44
N ARG A 339 -33.56 -15.77 6.59
CA ARG A 339 -33.33 -16.90 5.68
C ARG A 339 -33.65 -16.62 4.21
N ASN A 340 -34.38 -15.54 3.92
CA ASN A 340 -34.79 -15.15 2.57
C ASN A 340 -33.97 -13.95 2.04
N ALA A 341 -32.85 -13.60 2.67
CA ALA A 341 -31.97 -12.55 2.17
C ALA A 341 -31.52 -12.87 0.74
N LEU A 342 -31.65 -11.89 -0.13
CA LEU A 342 -31.40 -12.04 -1.56
C LEU A 342 -29.92 -11.87 -1.87
N ASP A 343 -29.47 -12.36 -3.02
CA ASP A 343 -28.12 -12.13 -3.51
C ASP A 343 -27.81 -10.63 -3.63
N GLY A 344 -26.54 -10.28 -3.38
CA GLY A 344 -26.04 -8.92 -3.50
C GLY A 344 -24.91 -8.57 -2.53
N THR A 345 -24.36 -7.39 -2.75
CA THR A 345 -23.40 -6.74 -1.85
C THR A 345 -24.19 -5.80 -0.95
N TYR A 346 -24.10 -5.99 0.37
CA TYR A 346 -24.82 -5.20 1.36
C TYR A 346 -23.83 -4.39 2.18
N TYR A 347 -23.96 -3.07 2.13
CA TYR A 347 -23.18 -2.12 2.91
C TYR A 347 -24.02 -1.55 4.04
N ALA A 348 -23.74 -1.93 5.28
CA ALA A 348 -24.34 -1.36 6.48
C ALA A 348 -23.62 -0.05 6.84
N HIS A 349 -24.33 1.06 6.63
CA HIS A 349 -23.82 2.39 6.95
C HIS A 349 -24.02 2.70 8.44
N GLU A 350 -22.92 2.87 9.17
CA GLU A 350 -22.92 3.22 10.61
C GLU A 350 -23.80 2.28 11.48
N ALA A 351 -23.79 0.99 11.13
CA ALA A 351 -24.68 -0.01 11.70
C ALA A 351 -23.98 -1.38 11.79
N ASN A 352 -24.50 -2.24 12.68
CA ASN A 352 -24.05 -3.62 12.79
C ASN A 352 -24.80 -4.51 11.81
N ILE A 353 -24.22 -5.66 11.48
CA ILE A 353 -24.86 -6.76 10.77
C ILE A 353 -24.94 -7.96 11.70
N ASN A 354 -26.11 -8.59 11.75
CA ASN A 354 -26.33 -9.84 12.45
C ASN A 354 -26.99 -10.86 11.53
N MET A 355 -26.28 -11.96 11.28
CA MET A 355 -26.80 -13.11 10.56
C MET A 355 -27.01 -14.27 11.53
N SER A 356 -28.03 -14.21 12.39
CA SER A 356 -28.26 -15.24 13.43
C SER A 356 -29.57 -16.04 13.37
N THR A 357 -30.40 -15.89 12.34
CA THR A 357 -31.74 -16.52 12.32
C THR A 357 -31.83 -17.80 11.47
N GLY A 358 -31.16 -18.87 11.90
CA GLY A 358 -31.38 -20.25 11.42
C GLY A 358 -30.42 -20.75 10.34
N VAL A 359 -30.64 -21.98 9.87
CA VAL A 359 -29.80 -22.62 8.84
C VAL A 359 -30.28 -22.20 7.45
N ALA A 360 -29.50 -21.39 6.74
CA ALA A 360 -29.72 -21.10 5.31
C ALA A 360 -28.40 -21.08 4.53
N THR A 361 -28.51 -21.09 3.21
CA THR A 361 -27.38 -21.01 2.28
C THR A 361 -27.61 -19.84 1.35
N PHE A 362 -26.66 -18.91 1.31
CA PHE A 362 -26.71 -17.76 0.41
C PHE A 362 -25.79 -18.03 -0.79
N PRO A 363 -26.35 -18.13 -2.00
CA PRO A 363 -25.57 -18.42 -3.20
C PRO A 363 -24.51 -17.36 -3.49
N ARG A 364 -24.87 -16.06 -3.40
CA ARG A 364 -23.93 -14.99 -3.72
C ARG A 364 -24.14 -13.74 -2.87
N MET A 365 -23.30 -13.56 -1.84
CA MET A 365 -23.44 -12.46 -0.88
C MET A 365 -22.09 -11.93 -0.41
N THR A 366 -21.99 -10.60 -0.28
CA THR A 366 -20.87 -9.91 0.38
C THR A 366 -21.43 -8.93 1.39
N LEU A 367 -20.84 -8.90 2.57
CA LEU A 367 -21.27 -8.04 3.68
C LEU A 367 -20.16 -7.05 4.00
N ILE A 368 -20.54 -5.78 4.11
CA ILE A 368 -19.62 -4.72 4.45
C ILE A 368 -20.29 -3.89 5.55
N ALA A 369 -19.66 -3.74 6.71
CA ALA A 369 -20.20 -2.97 7.82
C ALA A 369 -19.25 -1.83 8.19
N SER A 370 -19.78 -0.61 8.23
CA SER A 370 -19.02 0.59 8.59
C SER A 370 -19.34 1.08 9.98
N ALA A 371 -18.30 1.57 10.66
CA ALA A 371 -18.43 2.24 11.94
C ALA A 371 -18.89 3.70 11.74
N ALA A 372 -19.50 4.29 12.77
CA ALA A 372 -19.88 5.71 12.74
C ALA A 372 -18.64 6.64 12.74
N ASP A 373 -17.61 6.27 13.51
CA ASP A 373 -16.29 6.92 13.46
C ASP A 373 -15.25 5.82 13.25
N ARG A 374 -14.66 5.76 12.06
CA ARG A 374 -13.71 4.72 11.67
C ARG A 374 -12.27 4.99 12.14
N THR A 375 -11.97 6.25 12.50
CA THR A 375 -10.60 6.71 12.77
C THR A 375 -10.28 6.82 14.24
N SER A 376 -11.29 7.08 15.08
CA SER A 376 -11.10 7.24 16.52
C SER A 376 -11.46 5.97 17.28
N CYS A 377 -10.46 5.25 17.78
CA CYS A 377 -10.71 4.05 18.59
C CYS A 377 -11.60 4.28 19.81
N THR A 378 -11.68 5.51 20.35
CA THR A 378 -12.56 5.82 21.48
C THR A 378 -14.01 6.09 21.10
N ALA A 379 -14.27 6.49 19.84
CA ALA A 379 -15.60 6.81 19.33
C ALA A 379 -16.13 5.76 18.32
N LYS A 380 -15.28 4.81 17.92
CA LYS A 380 -15.60 3.72 17.01
C LYS A 380 -16.75 2.88 17.57
N THR A 381 -17.89 3.01 16.91
CA THR A 381 -19.17 2.40 17.29
C THR A 381 -19.80 1.79 16.06
N TYR A 382 -20.51 0.67 16.26
CA TYR A 382 -21.09 -0.12 15.19
C TYR A 382 -20.04 -0.72 14.26
N GLY A 383 -20.41 -1.06 13.02
CA GLY A 383 -19.50 -1.64 12.03
C GLY A 383 -19.16 -3.11 12.26
N ASN A 384 -19.81 -3.77 13.23
CA ASN A 384 -19.53 -5.17 13.54
C ASN A 384 -20.34 -6.10 12.63
N ILE A 385 -19.80 -7.30 12.38
CA ILE A 385 -20.52 -8.38 11.71
C ILE A 385 -20.55 -9.59 12.64
N THR A 386 -21.75 -10.03 13.01
CA THR A 386 -21.98 -11.31 13.67
C THR A 386 -22.57 -12.30 12.67
N TRP A 387 -21.96 -13.48 12.55
CA TRP A 387 -22.35 -14.52 11.60
C TRP A 387 -22.53 -15.87 12.27
N ASP A 388 -23.72 -16.45 12.12
CA ASP A 388 -24.07 -17.71 12.76
C ASP A 388 -24.86 -18.64 11.83
N HIS A 389 -24.57 -19.94 11.82
CA HIS A 389 -25.36 -20.99 11.16
C HIS A 389 -25.68 -20.86 9.64
N TYR A 390 -25.06 -19.92 8.91
CA TYR A 390 -25.28 -19.75 7.46
C TYR A 390 -24.11 -20.21 6.61
N ASN A 391 -24.40 -20.75 5.43
CA ASN A 391 -23.38 -21.04 4.42
C ASN A 391 -23.30 -19.92 3.39
N LEU A 392 -22.09 -19.43 3.10
CA LEU A 392 -21.82 -18.46 2.04
C LEU A 392 -21.15 -19.19 0.87
N VAL A 393 -21.86 -19.38 -0.24
CA VAL A 393 -21.32 -20.18 -1.35
C VAL A 393 -20.28 -19.39 -2.13
N ALA A 394 -20.57 -18.12 -2.46
CA ALA A 394 -19.67 -17.26 -3.21
C ALA A 394 -19.80 -15.78 -2.78
N PRO A 395 -18.70 -15.00 -2.84
CA PRO A 395 -18.78 -13.56 -2.66
C PRO A 395 -19.49 -12.91 -3.85
N SER A 396 -20.23 -11.83 -3.59
CA SER A 396 -20.86 -11.02 -4.62
C SER A 396 -19.97 -9.90 -5.17
N TYR A 397 -18.95 -9.50 -4.39
CA TYR A 397 -18.01 -8.44 -4.72
C TYR A 397 -16.57 -8.88 -4.42
N GLY A 398 -15.73 -8.86 -5.46
CA GLY A 398 -14.27 -8.93 -5.41
C GLY A 398 -13.67 -9.82 -4.31
N ASN A 399 -13.90 -11.13 -4.34
CA ASN A 399 -13.42 -12.10 -3.35
C ASN A 399 -13.54 -11.65 -1.87
N ILE A 400 -14.53 -10.81 -1.52
CA ILE A 400 -14.81 -10.41 -0.13
C ILE A 400 -16.08 -11.12 0.31
N PHE A 401 -15.99 -11.96 1.34
CA PHE A 401 -17.19 -12.47 2.01
C PHE A 401 -17.69 -11.44 3.01
N MET A 402 -16.79 -10.95 3.86
CA MET A 402 -17.10 -10.03 4.94
C MET A 402 -15.99 -9.00 5.12
N LEU A 403 -16.40 -7.75 5.29
CA LEU A 403 -15.52 -6.67 5.72
C LEU A 403 -16.20 -5.86 6.82
N ALA A 404 -15.58 -5.76 7.98
CA ALA A 404 -16.04 -4.96 9.10
C ALA A 404 -15.00 -3.89 9.43
N ASP A 405 -15.41 -2.64 9.63
CA ASP A 405 -14.52 -1.62 10.21
C ASP A 405 -14.08 -2.03 11.62
N THR A 406 -14.95 -2.71 12.38
CA THR A 406 -14.67 -3.20 13.73
C THR A 406 -14.48 -4.71 13.72
N ASP A 407 -15.35 -5.46 14.43
CA ASP A 407 -15.15 -6.87 14.69
C ASP A 407 -15.96 -7.76 13.76
N ILE A 408 -15.39 -8.92 13.47
CA ILE A 408 -16.14 -10.04 12.90
C ILE A 408 -16.20 -11.16 13.93
N VAL A 409 -17.41 -11.58 14.28
CA VAL A 409 -17.63 -12.73 15.16
C VAL A 409 -18.42 -13.77 14.39
N THR A 410 -17.84 -14.94 14.23
CA THR A 410 -18.48 -16.09 13.61
C THR A 410 -18.70 -17.18 14.66
N THR A 411 -19.90 -17.73 14.71
CA THR A 411 -20.28 -18.81 15.63
C THR A 411 -20.58 -20.10 14.87
N ALA A 412 -20.98 -21.14 15.60
CA ALA A 412 -20.89 -22.52 15.15
C ALA A 412 -21.59 -22.82 13.80
N ASN A 413 -21.02 -23.79 13.08
CA ASN A 413 -21.62 -24.47 11.92
C ASN A 413 -21.75 -23.63 10.63
N PHE A 414 -20.79 -22.74 10.36
CA PHE A 414 -20.71 -22.06 9.06
C PHE A 414 -19.76 -22.75 8.08
N SER A 415 -20.09 -22.66 6.78
CA SER A 415 -19.17 -22.91 5.67
C SER A 415 -19.14 -21.72 4.71
N ALA A 416 -17.95 -21.29 4.31
CA ALA A 416 -17.78 -20.26 3.28
C ALA A 416 -16.85 -20.71 2.15
N GLY A 417 -17.29 -20.48 0.92
CA GLY A 417 -16.57 -20.87 -0.28
C GLY A 417 -16.69 -22.36 -0.59
N ARG A 418 -15.85 -22.81 -1.52
CA ARG A 418 -15.91 -24.19 -2.03
C ARG A 418 -14.55 -24.62 -2.58
N LEU A 419 -14.15 -25.88 -2.35
CA LEU A 419 -12.89 -26.44 -2.86
C LEU A 419 -13.03 -27.16 -4.20
N THR A 420 -14.20 -27.75 -4.50
CA THR A 420 -14.43 -28.56 -5.70
C THR A 420 -15.85 -28.39 -6.25
N PRO A 421 -16.07 -28.51 -7.57
CA PRO A 421 -15.08 -28.70 -8.65
C PRO A 421 -14.30 -27.42 -8.99
N ASP A 422 -14.87 -26.25 -8.72
CA ASP A 422 -14.21 -24.94 -8.86
C ASP A 422 -13.91 -24.37 -7.47
N ILE A 423 -12.70 -23.85 -7.29
CA ILE A 423 -12.30 -23.14 -6.08
C ILE A 423 -13.05 -21.81 -6.04
N ILE A 424 -13.88 -21.63 -5.01
CA ILE A 424 -14.52 -20.35 -4.69
C ILE A 424 -13.94 -19.89 -3.37
N SER A 425 -13.13 -18.85 -3.45
CA SER A 425 -12.39 -18.27 -2.32
C SER A 425 -12.90 -16.88 -2.00
N GLY A 426 -12.77 -16.47 -0.74
CA GLY A 426 -13.00 -15.09 -0.33
C GLY A 426 -12.35 -14.74 1.00
N MET A 427 -12.28 -13.45 1.26
CA MET A 427 -11.59 -12.89 2.42
C MET A 427 -12.59 -12.48 3.51
N PHE A 428 -12.16 -12.70 4.75
CA PHE A 428 -12.77 -12.20 5.98
C PHE A 428 -11.85 -11.13 6.55
N ILE A 429 -12.32 -9.89 6.53
CA ILE A 429 -11.48 -8.73 6.83
C ILE A 429 -12.11 -7.96 8.00
N ALA A 430 -11.41 -7.93 9.13
CA ALA A 430 -11.79 -7.12 10.28
C ALA A 430 -10.79 -5.98 10.45
N GLY A 431 -11.28 -4.76 10.63
CA GLY A 431 -10.43 -3.62 10.95
C GLY A 431 -9.85 -3.71 12.35
N ASP A 432 -10.64 -4.22 13.29
CA ASP A 432 -10.19 -4.50 14.65
C ASP A 432 -9.96 -6.00 14.81
N GLN A 433 -10.80 -6.72 15.56
CA GLN A 433 -10.56 -8.11 15.91
C GLN A 433 -11.47 -9.10 15.16
N ILE A 434 -11.05 -10.35 15.08
CA ILE A 434 -11.86 -11.43 14.50
C ILE A 434 -11.94 -12.63 15.42
N GLU A 435 -13.14 -13.12 15.69
CA GLU A 435 -13.39 -14.40 16.35
C GLU A 435 -14.01 -15.37 15.34
N MET A 436 -13.25 -16.39 14.99
CA MET A 436 -13.73 -17.46 14.12
C MET A 436 -13.91 -18.77 14.86
N GLN A 437 -15.15 -19.17 15.09
CA GLN A 437 -15.49 -20.45 15.72
C GLN A 437 -16.49 -21.27 14.91
N THR A 438 -16.12 -22.48 14.48
CA THR A 438 -17.04 -23.40 13.79
C THR A 438 -16.70 -24.86 14.02
N SER A 439 -17.71 -25.71 14.09
CA SER A 439 -17.56 -27.18 14.13
C SER A 439 -17.71 -27.84 12.74
N SER A 440 -17.73 -27.04 11.66
CA SER A 440 -18.02 -27.53 10.30
C SER A 440 -16.85 -27.25 9.32
N GLN A 441 -17.10 -27.20 8.00
CA GLN A 441 -16.06 -27.19 6.97
C GLN A 441 -15.17 -25.93 6.96
N GLY A 442 -15.57 -24.85 7.64
CA GLY A 442 -14.77 -23.63 7.75
C GLY A 442 -14.83 -22.74 6.52
N ALA A 443 -13.72 -22.08 6.19
CA ALA A 443 -13.64 -21.03 5.17
C ALA A 443 -12.60 -21.36 4.09
N VAL A 444 -12.94 -21.06 2.84
CA VAL A 444 -11.99 -21.06 1.72
C VAL A 444 -11.58 -19.63 1.41
N GLY A 445 -10.29 -19.34 1.54
CA GLY A 445 -9.66 -18.04 1.33
C GLY A 445 -8.78 -17.62 2.49
N SER A 446 -8.94 -16.37 2.95
CA SER A 446 -8.02 -15.76 3.92
C SER A 446 -8.74 -14.97 5.00
N VAL A 447 -8.10 -14.89 6.15
CA VAL A 447 -8.55 -14.14 7.32
C VAL A 447 -7.53 -13.04 7.60
N VAL A 448 -7.99 -11.79 7.61
CA VAL A 448 -7.16 -10.61 7.85
C VAL A 448 -7.79 -9.79 8.98
N THR A 449 -7.01 -9.49 10.00
CA THR A 449 -7.38 -8.57 11.09
C THR A 449 -6.31 -7.49 11.17
N ALA A 450 -6.69 -6.22 11.06
CA ALA A 450 -5.74 -5.11 11.05
C ALA A 450 -5.38 -4.62 12.45
N ASP A 451 -6.19 -4.94 13.47
CA ASP A 451 -6.02 -4.49 14.85
C ASP A 451 -5.82 -2.97 14.95
N GLN A 452 -6.59 -2.21 14.15
CA GLN A 452 -6.52 -0.75 14.09
C GLN A 452 -6.79 -0.12 15.46
N CYS A 453 -7.59 -0.79 16.30
CA CYS A 453 -7.82 -0.46 17.69
C CYS A 453 -7.40 -1.61 18.62
N PRO A 454 -6.12 -1.67 19.08
CA PRO A 454 -5.52 -2.78 19.85
C PRO A 454 -6.13 -3.03 21.23
N THR A 455 -6.92 -2.09 21.72
CA THR A 455 -7.79 -2.26 22.88
C THR A 455 -9.16 -1.87 22.36
N PRO A 456 -10.18 -2.74 22.39
CA PRO A 456 -11.46 -2.30 21.90
C PRO A 456 -11.86 -1.05 22.73
N PRO A 457 -12.52 -0.06 22.12
CA PRO A 457 -13.41 0.78 22.92
C PRO A 457 -14.27 -0.13 23.79
N SER A 458 -14.89 0.40 24.84
CA SER A 458 -15.86 -0.30 25.69
C SER A 458 -17.11 -0.86 24.94
N ARG A 459 -17.06 -0.97 23.61
CA ARG A 459 -18.11 -1.23 22.64
C ARG A 459 -17.71 -2.19 21.49
N GLY A 460 -16.47 -2.70 21.44
CA GLY A 460 -16.12 -3.84 20.59
C GLY A 460 -16.82 -5.13 21.05
N LEU A 461 -17.07 -6.07 20.15
CA LEU A 461 -17.69 -7.36 20.50
C LEU A 461 -16.70 -8.27 21.22
N ILE A 462 -15.42 -8.18 20.86
CA ILE A 462 -14.35 -9.06 21.37
C ILE A 462 -13.09 -8.26 21.67
N THR A 463 -12.18 -8.84 22.45
CA THR A 463 -10.98 -8.14 22.95
C THR A 463 -9.66 -8.66 22.38
N ALA A 464 -9.71 -9.76 21.62
CA ALA A 464 -8.55 -10.37 21.00
C ALA A 464 -9.00 -11.20 19.80
N SER A 465 -8.14 -11.32 18.79
CA SER A 465 -8.41 -12.15 17.63
C SER A 465 -8.24 -13.63 17.98
N GLN A 466 -9.21 -14.44 17.58
CA GLN A 466 -9.29 -15.87 17.91
C GLN A 466 -9.70 -16.68 16.69
N VAL A 467 -8.99 -17.78 16.42
CA VAL A 467 -9.33 -18.72 15.37
C VAL A 467 -9.41 -20.11 15.98
N LYS A 468 -10.64 -20.53 16.30
CA LYS A 468 -10.96 -21.71 17.12
C LYS A 468 -11.83 -22.73 16.39
N ASN A 469 -11.24 -23.84 15.98
CA ASN A 469 -11.92 -24.93 15.25
C ASN A 469 -12.29 -24.71 13.75
N PRO A 470 -11.99 -23.59 13.05
CA PRO A 470 -12.22 -23.57 11.59
C PRO A 470 -11.12 -24.33 10.85
N ALA A 471 -11.49 -24.90 9.71
CA ALA A 471 -10.54 -25.15 8.64
C ALA A 471 -10.47 -23.88 7.75
N VAL A 472 -9.27 -23.37 7.50
CA VAL A 472 -9.01 -22.27 6.57
C VAL A 472 -8.21 -22.85 5.40
N PHE A 473 -8.82 -22.83 4.21
CA PHE A 473 -8.19 -23.30 2.98
C PHE A 473 -7.70 -22.12 2.15
N PHE A 474 -6.41 -21.85 2.19
CA PHE A 474 -5.78 -20.70 1.58
C PHE A 474 -5.69 -20.81 0.05
N ASP A 475 -6.25 -19.82 -0.62
CA ASP A 475 -6.06 -19.61 -2.05
C ASP A 475 -5.08 -18.46 -2.27
N PRO A 476 -3.82 -18.73 -2.65
CA PRO A 476 -2.82 -17.69 -2.83
C PRO A 476 -3.13 -16.79 -4.02
N ASN A 477 -4.05 -17.15 -4.92
CA ASN A 477 -4.40 -16.35 -6.09
C ASN A 477 -5.65 -15.49 -5.88
N SER A 478 -6.23 -15.53 -4.68
CA SER A 478 -7.38 -14.70 -4.35
C SER A 478 -6.95 -13.24 -4.15
N GLU A 479 -7.65 -12.29 -4.78
CA GLU A 479 -7.40 -10.86 -4.65
C GLU A 479 -8.68 -10.14 -4.24
N ALA A 480 -8.60 -9.23 -3.27
CA ALA A 480 -9.75 -8.49 -2.78
C ALA A 480 -9.53 -6.97 -2.88
N PRO A 481 -10.48 -6.21 -3.47
CA PRO A 481 -10.36 -4.77 -3.65
C PRO A 481 -10.84 -3.99 -2.42
N PHE A 482 -10.48 -4.44 -1.20
CA PHE A 482 -10.80 -3.69 0.02
C PHE A 482 -9.75 -2.64 0.39
N SER A 483 -8.53 -2.90 -0.05
CA SER A 483 -7.44 -1.95 -0.01
C SER A 483 -6.73 -1.99 -1.36
N SER A 484 -6.01 -0.92 -1.68
CA SER A 484 -5.11 -0.94 -2.80
C SER A 484 -3.73 -0.52 -2.37
N ILE A 485 -2.75 -1.34 -2.72
CA ILE A 485 -1.34 -1.03 -2.50
C ILE A 485 -0.85 -0.30 -3.75
N ILE A 486 -0.24 0.87 -3.54
CA ILE A 486 0.47 1.55 -4.62
C ILE A 486 1.76 0.79 -4.93
N THR A 487 1.92 0.44 -6.18
CA THR A 487 3.14 -0.22 -6.67
C THR A 487 3.82 0.72 -7.64
N THR A 488 5.07 1.06 -7.37
CA THR A 488 5.91 1.80 -8.32
C THR A 488 6.34 0.88 -9.45
N ALA A 489 5.82 1.14 -10.65
CA ALA A 489 5.99 0.27 -11.81
C ALA A 489 7.23 0.61 -12.66
N LEU A 490 7.72 1.85 -12.58
CA LEU A 490 8.84 2.33 -13.38
C LEU A 490 9.50 3.56 -12.75
N TRP A 491 10.83 3.56 -12.69
CA TRP A 491 11.67 4.70 -12.30
C TRP A 491 12.59 5.06 -13.47
N LEU A 492 12.53 6.30 -13.95
CA LEU A 492 13.34 6.78 -15.07
C LEU A 492 13.95 8.15 -14.74
N ASP A 493 15.24 8.30 -15.02
CA ASP A 493 15.98 9.56 -14.98
C ASP A 493 16.11 10.13 -16.40
N TYR A 494 15.50 11.30 -16.63
CA TYR A 494 15.71 12.06 -17.84
C TYR A 494 16.96 12.94 -17.71
N GLY A 495 18.13 12.37 -18.01
CA GLY A 495 19.37 13.14 -18.05
C GLY A 495 19.39 14.15 -19.20
N ARG A 496 19.74 15.42 -18.92
CA ARG A 496 20.33 16.30 -19.94
C ARG A 496 21.77 15.82 -20.16
N GLY A 497 22.08 15.45 -21.42
CA GLY A 497 23.41 14.99 -21.84
C GLY A 497 24.47 16.07 -21.83
#